data_AF-A0A3D1LZ36-F1
#
_entry.id   AF-A0A3D1LZ36-F1
#
_cell.length_a   1.000
_cell.length_b   1.000
_cell.length_c   1.000
_cell.angle_alpha   90.00
_cell.angle_beta   90.00
_cell.angle_gamma   90.00
#
_symmetry.space_group_name_H-M   'P 1'
#
loop_
_entity.id
_entity.type
_entity.pdbx_description
1 polymer ?
#
loop_
_entity_poly.entity_id
_entity_poly.type
_entity_poly.pdbx_seq_one_letter_code
_entity_poly.pdbx_strand_id
1 'polypeptide(L)'
;SMDAIVPGPMRVMRWIKKHVGEYIKNGGTEVEWESPTGFVINQVRNHIETVQMELQLLGRVQLRIPKTDEDGKVIETPCPRKHRSSTAPNFIHSLDASILHSSFQKFNGPFTVIHDSVLCRAGDMGTLNSLVRETYTGIFTSDCWLTRFGEIINASEPPPIVGTLDPTVVQESTYFFC
;
A
#
# COMPACT_ATOMS: atom_id res chain seq x y z
N SER A 1 14.83 19.47 0.44
CA SER A 1 13.81 18.70 -0.31
C SER A 1 13.74 17.29 0.26
N MET A 2 12.58 16.62 0.24
CA MET A 2 12.48 15.21 0.68
C MET A 2 13.41 14.28 -0.10
N ASP A 3 13.68 14.58 -1.38
CA ASP A 3 14.65 13.81 -2.19
C ASP A 3 16.08 13.84 -1.62
N ALA A 4 16.44 14.82 -0.79
CA ALA A 4 17.74 14.87 -0.12
C ALA A 4 17.77 14.10 1.21
N ILE A 5 16.63 13.99 1.90
CA ILE A 5 16.53 13.38 3.24
C ILE A 5 16.26 11.87 3.11
N VAL A 6 15.37 11.48 2.21
CA VAL A 6 14.93 10.09 1.99
C VAL A 6 14.96 9.73 0.50
N PRO A 7 16.16 9.73 -0.15
CA PRO A 7 16.28 9.48 -1.59
C PRO A 7 15.75 8.10 -2.01
N GLY A 8 15.97 7.06 -1.18
CA GLY A 8 15.54 5.68 -1.46
C GLY A 8 14.01 5.57 -1.63
N PRO A 9 13.21 5.88 -0.60
CA PRO A 9 11.75 5.87 -0.69
C PRO A 9 11.20 6.71 -1.84
N MET A 10 11.78 7.88 -2.12
CA MET A 10 11.37 8.74 -3.24
C MET A 10 11.60 8.07 -4.61
N ARG A 11 12.70 7.35 -4.79
CA ARG A 11 12.98 6.58 -6.02
C ARG A 11 11.99 5.43 -6.18
N VAL A 12 11.72 4.68 -5.10
CA VAL A 12 10.76 3.57 -5.10
C VAL A 12 9.36 4.07 -5.45
N MET A 13 8.89 5.16 -4.82
CA MET A 13 7.57 5.73 -5.14
C MET A 13 7.45 6.17 -6.60
N ARG A 14 8.52 6.73 -7.18
CA ARG A 14 8.55 7.12 -8.60
C ARG A 14 8.52 5.89 -9.51
N TRP A 15 9.27 4.84 -9.16
CA TRP A 15 9.30 3.57 -9.89
C TRP A 15 7.91 2.90 -9.89
N ILE A 16 7.25 2.77 -8.73
CA ILE A 16 5.88 2.22 -8.63
C ILE A 16 4.91 3.04 -9.50
N LYS A 17 4.95 4.37 -9.40
CA LYS A 17 4.06 5.26 -10.16
C LYS A 17 4.24 5.11 -11.68
N LYS A 18 5.48 4.94 -12.15
CA LYS A 18 5.81 4.76 -13.56
C LYS A 18 5.23 3.44 -14.07
N HIS A 19 5.64 2.31 -13.48
CA HIS A 19 5.31 0.99 -14.01
C HIS A 19 3.84 0.61 -13.81
N VAL A 20 3.19 1.02 -12.72
CA VAL A 20 1.73 0.83 -12.59
C VAL A 20 0.99 1.65 -13.65
N GLY A 21 1.47 2.87 -13.94
CA GLY A 21 0.89 3.70 -14.98
C GLY A 21 1.02 3.07 -16.37
N GLU A 22 2.15 2.44 -16.66
CA GLU A 22 2.41 1.69 -17.89
C GLU A 22 1.55 0.42 -17.96
N TYR A 23 1.51 -0.36 -16.89
CA TYR A 23 0.70 -1.59 -16.79
C TYR A 23 -0.79 -1.35 -17.08
N ILE A 24 -1.39 -0.32 -16.47
CA ILE A 24 -2.80 0.02 -16.73
C ILE A 24 -3.00 0.56 -18.15
N LYS A 25 -2.04 1.33 -18.69
CA LYS A 25 -2.11 1.80 -20.09
C LYS A 25 -2.02 0.66 -21.11
N ASN A 26 -1.33 -0.42 -20.76
CA ASN A 26 -1.15 -1.60 -21.59
C ASN A 26 -2.34 -2.58 -21.52
N GLY A 27 -3.45 -2.18 -20.87
CA GLY A 27 -4.68 -2.97 -20.81
C GLY A 27 -4.97 -3.61 -19.46
N GLY A 28 -4.11 -3.41 -18.44
CA GLY A 28 -4.41 -3.84 -17.07
C GLY A 28 -5.66 -3.15 -16.53
N THR A 29 -6.62 -3.93 -16.05
CA THR A 29 -7.86 -3.41 -15.46
C THR A 29 -7.73 -3.10 -13.97
N GLU A 30 -6.95 -3.92 -13.27
CA GLU A 30 -6.73 -3.88 -11.85
C GLU A 30 -5.30 -4.28 -11.50
N VAL A 31 -4.85 -3.91 -10.31
CA VAL A 31 -3.54 -4.33 -9.79
C VAL A 31 -3.78 -5.21 -8.59
N GLU A 32 -3.46 -6.49 -8.71
CA GLU A 32 -3.58 -7.47 -7.65
C GLU A 32 -2.21 -7.88 -7.11
N TRP A 33 -2.02 -7.95 -5.80
CA TRP A 33 -0.83 -8.53 -5.19
C TRP A 33 -1.14 -9.25 -3.89
N GLU A 34 -0.27 -10.19 -3.52
CA GLU A 34 -0.35 -10.93 -2.27
C GLU A 34 0.58 -10.28 -1.23
N SER A 35 0.06 -10.03 -0.03
CA SER A 35 0.85 -9.57 1.11
C SER A 35 1.66 -10.72 1.75
N PRO A 36 2.68 -10.42 2.58
CA PRO A 36 3.46 -11.45 3.29
C PRO A 36 2.65 -12.44 4.12
N THR A 37 1.47 -12.05 4.59
CA THR A 37 0.57 -12.90 5.38
C THR A 37 -0.43 -13.69 4.53
N GLY A 38 -0.30 -13.66 3.20
CA GLY A 38 -1.19 -14.37 2.26
C GLY A 38 -2.52 -13.67 1.97
N PHE A 39 -2.68 -12.42 2.42
CA PHE A 39 -3.87 -11.63 2.11
C PHE A 39 -3.75 -11.06 0.70
N VAL A 40 -4.72 -11.35 -0.17
CA VAL A 40 -4.78 -10.88 -1.56
C VAL A 40 -5.43 -9.50 -1.61
N ILE A 41 -4.69 -8.53 -2.16
CA ILE A 41 -5.14 -7.15 -2.34
C ILE A 41 -5.46 -6.93 -3.80
N ASN A 42 -6.72 -6.64 -4.11
CA ASN A 42 -7.14 -6.19 -5.43
C ASN A 42 -7.42 -4.68 -5.41
N GLN A 43 -6.64 -3.93 -6.19
CA GLN A 43 -6.82 -2.49 -6.36
C GLN A 43 -7.48 -2.14 -7.70
N VAL A 44 -8.75 -1.73 -7.62
CA VAL A 44 -9.52 -1.15 -8.74
C VAL A 44 -9.69 0.36 -8.55
N ARG A 45 -9.25 1.17 -9.51
CA ARG A 45 -9.41 2.64 -9.49
C ARG A 45 -9.98 3.16 -10.80
N ASN A 46 -11.31 3.11 -10.92
CA ASN A 46 -12.00 3.53 -12.13
C ASN A 46 -12.19 5.06 -12.25
N HIS A 47 -12.42 5.50 -13.48
CA HIS A 47 -12.91 6.84 -13.78
C HIS A 47 -14.29 7.02 -13.16
N ILE A 48 -14.47 8.18 -12.52
CA ILE A 48 -15.78 8.61 -11.99
C ILE A 48 -16.04 9.94 -12.66
N GLU A 49 -17.17 10.06 -13.35
CA GLU A 49 -17.58 11.28 -14.00
C GLU A 49 -18.12 12.25 -12.96
N THR A 50 -17.79 13.53 -13.11
CA THR A 50 -18.34 14.57 -12.23
C THR A 50 -19.22 15.46 -13.08
N VAL A 51 -20.53 15.30 -12.90
CA VAL A 51 -21.53 16.09 -13.61
C VAL A 51 -21.84 17.32 -12.77
N GLN A 52 -21.71 18.49 -13.38
CA GLN A 52 -22.16 19.74 -12.77
C GLN A 52 -23.51 20.10 -13.38
N MET A 53 -24.48 20.39 -12.53
CA MET A 53 -25.81 20.82 -12.95
C MET A 53 -26.23 22.06 -12.18
N GLU A 54 -26.96 22.94 -12.86
CA GLU A 54 -27.56 24.11 -12.26
C GLU A 54 -29.04 23.82 -12.02
N LEU A 55 -29.40 23.75 -10.75
CA LEU A 55 -30.77 23.49 -10.30
C LEU A 55 -31.42 24.82 -9.94
N GLN A 56 -32.66 25.03 -10.38
CA GLN A 56 -33.39 26.29 -10.13
C GLN A 56 -33.51 26.66 -8.64
N LEU A 57 -33.57 25.67 -7.74
CA LEU A 57 -33.70 25.89 -6.30
C LEU A 57 -32.38 25.79 -5.52
N LEU A 58 -31.47 24.92 -5.95
CA LEU A 58 -30.24 24.59 -5.21
C LEU A 58 -28.98 25.22 -5.83
N GLY A 59 -29.13 26.00 -6.91
CA GLY A 59 -28.02 26.56 -7.64
C GLY A 59 -27.12 25.48 -8.23
N ARG A 60 -25.81 25.75 -8.27
CA ARG A 60 -24.83 24.85 -8.89
C ARG A 60 -24.49 23.68 -7.97
N VAL A 61 -24.89 22.46 -8.38
CA VAL A 61 -24.60 21.21 -7.68
C VAL A 61 -23.58 20.38 -8.48
N GLN A 62 -22.67 19.71 -7.79
CA GLN A 62 -21.73 18.76 -8.39
C GLN A 62 -22.04 17.34 -7.92
N LEU A 63 -22.32 16.44 -8.85
CA LEU A 63 -22.57 15.02 -8.59
C LEU A 63 -21.43 14.19 -9.13
N ARG A 64 -21.00 13.18 -8.38
CA ARG A 64 -20.03 12.17 -8.83
C ARG A 64 -20.80 10.92 -9.22
N ILE A 65 -20.88 10.67 -10.52
CA ILE A 65 -21.66 9.57 -11.09
C ILE A 65 -20.68 8.62 -11.80
N PRO A 66 -20.72 7.31 -11.53
CA PRO A 66 -19.95 6.35 -12.32
C PRO A 66 -20.44 6.40 -13.77
N LYS A 67 -19.51 6.35 -14.73
CA LYS A 67 -19.87 6.40 -16.15
C LYS A 67 -20.77 5.21 -16.47
N THR A 68 -21.86 5.41 -17.20
CA THR A 68 -22.77 4.33 -17.63
C THR A 68 -22.89 4.26 -19.15
N ASP A 69 -23.03 3.05 -19.70
CA ASP A 69 -23.37 2.81 -21.10
C ASP A 69 -24.83 3.22 -21.39
N GLU A 70 -25.23 3.15 -22.68
CA GLU A 70 -26.59 3.48 -23.14
C GLU A 70 -27.68 2.64 -22.45
N ASP A 71 -27.35 1.42 -22.01
CA ASP A 71 -28.23 0.52 -21.24
C ASP A 71 -28.22 0.78 -19.72
N GLY A 72 -27.54 1.83 -19.25
CA GLY A 72 -27.43 2.17 -17.82
C GLY A 72 -26.44 1.31 -17.03
N LYS A 73 -25.63 0.48 -17.70
CA LYS A 73 -24.60 -0.35 -17.05
C LYS A 73 -23.35 0.47 -16.76
N VAL A 74 -22.76 0.33 -15.57
CA VAL A 74 -21.54 1.05 -15.19
C VAL A 74 -20.36 0.61 -16.07
N ILE A 75 -19.71 1.57 -16.72
CA ILE A 75 -18.48 1.41 -17.48
C ILE A 75 -17.30 1.51 -16.50
N GLU A 76 -16.65 0.38 -16.30
CA GLU A 76 -15.45 0.27 -15.48
C GLU A 76 -14.21 0.59 -16.32
N THR A 77 -13.96 1.88 -16.57
CA THR A 77 -12.72 2.31 -17.23
C THR A 77 -11.65 2.56 -16.17
N PRO A 78 -10.54 1.78 -16.15
CA PRO A 78 -9.43 2.00 -15.22
C PRO A 78 -8.83 3.38 -15.41
N CYS A 79 -8.46 4.06 -14.31
CA CYS A 79 -7.86 5.38 -14.35
C CYS A 79 -6.36 5.31 -14.00
N PRO A 80 -5.44 5.34 -15.00
CA PRO A 80 -4.00 5.23 -14.76
C PRO A 80 -3.49 6.25 -13.73
N ARG A 81 -4.07 7.46 -13.73
CA ARG A 81 -3.70 8.53 -12.79
C ARG A 81 -4.06 8.18 -11.34
N LYS A 82 -5.21 7.55 -11.09
CA LYS A 82 -5.63 7.16 -9.74
C LYS A 82 -4.85 5.94 -9.27
N HIS A 83 -4.70 4.92 -10.12
CA HIS A 83 -3.87 3.74 -9.83
C HIS A 83 -2.46 4.16 -9.42
N ARG A 84 -1.73 4.95 -10.26
CA ARG A 84 -0.37 5.38 -9.92
C ARG A 84 -0.29 6.12 -8.57
N SER A 85 -1.27 6.96 -8.25
CA SER A 85 -1.24 7.76 -7.02
C SER A 85 -1.56 6.94 -5.76
N SER A 86 -2.36 5.87 -5.88
CA SER A 86 -2.78 5.06 -4.74
C SER A 86 -1.93 3.82 -4.50
N THR A 87 -1.26 3.28 -5.54
CA THR A 87 -0.54 2.00 -5.38
C THR A 87 0.58 2.08 -4.35
N ALA A 88 1.44 3.10 -4.39
CA ALA A 88 2.55 3.17 -3.43
C ALA A 88 2.06 3.19 -1.97
N PRO A 89 1.10 4.06 -1.56
CA PRO A 89 0.51 4.00 -0.22
C PRO A 89 -0.15 2.64 0.09
N ASN A 90 -0.99 2.13 -0.82
CA ASN A 90 -1.72 0.88 -0.59
C ASN A 90 -0.78 -0.33 -0.44
N PHE A 91 0.32 -0.35 -1.20
CA PHE A 91 1.34 -1.38 -1.11
C PHE A 91 2.03 -1.36 0.25
N ILE A 92 2.47 -0.18 0.72
CA ILE A 92 3.09 -0.06 2.04
C ILE A 92 2.11 -0.42 3.16
N HIS A 93 0.87 0.09 3.12
CA HIS A 93 -0.14 -0.28 4.11
C HIS A 93 -0.43 -1.79 4.15
N SER A 94 -0.32 -2.49 3.02
CA SER A 94 -0.46 -3.95 3.00
C SER A 94 0.70 -4.65 3.72
N LEU A 95 1.92 -4.12 3.66
CA LEU A 95 3.08 -4.63 4.40
C LEU A 95 2.95 -4.32 5.90
N ASP A 96 2.54 -3.10 6.25
CA ASP A 96 2.29 -2.68 7.65
C ASP A 96 1.25 -3.58 8.30
N ALA A 97 0.14 -3.84 7.59
CA ALA A 97 -0.90 -4.77 8.04
C ALA A 97 -0.36 -6.19 8.24
N SER A 98 0.52 -6.68 7.37
CA SER A 98 1.15 -8.00 7.52
C SER A 98 2.03 -8.10 8.76
N ILE A 99 2.82 -7.06 9.07
CA ILE A 99 3.63 -7.02 10.30
C ILE A 99 2.72 -7.19 11.52
N LEU A 100 1.67 -6.37 11.61
CA LEU A 100 0.74 -6.38 12.73
C LEU A 100 0.00 -7.70 12.85
N HIS A 101 -0.52 -8.22 11.74
CA HIS A 101 -1.23 -9.48 11.71
C HIS A 101 -0.33 -10.64 12.20
N SER A 102 0.90 -10.73 11.70
CA SER A 102 1.86 -11.74 12.17
C SER A 102 2.26 -11.56 13.63
N SER A 103 2.39 -10.33 14.12
CA SER A 103 2.74 -10.05 15.52
C SER A 103 1.61 -10.46 16.47
N PHE A 104 0.37 -10.10 16.13
CA PHE A 104 -0.78 -10.40 16.98
C PHE A 104 -1.16 -11.89 16.97
N GLN A 105 -0.84 -12.64 15.91
CA GLN A 105 -0.95 -14.09 15.93
C GLN A 105 -0.03 -14.76 16.96
N LYS A 106 1.12 -14.14 17.27
CA LYS A 106 2.09 -14.64 18.26
C LYS A 106 1.89 -14.04 19.66
N PHE A 107 1.17 -12.93 19.78
CA PHE A 107 1.01 -12.20 21.03
C PHE A 107 -0.14 -12.78 21.88
N ASN A 108 0.19 -13.23 23.09
CA ASN A 108 -0.78 -13.81 24.01
C ASN A 108 -1.24 -12.78 25.07
N GLY A 109 -2.12 -11.86 24.67
CA GLY A 109 -2.66 -10.86 25.57
C GLY A 109 -3.69 -9.94 24.88
N PRO A 110 -4.43 -9.13 25.66
CA PRO A 110 -5.29 -8.11 25.10
C PRO A 110 -4.44 -7.03 24.42
N PHE A 111 -4.80 -6.71 23.19
CA PHE A 111 -4.19 -5.65 22.41
C PHE A 111 -5.28 -4.76 21.80
N THR A 112 -4.88 -3.56 21.40
CA THR A 112 -5.62 -2.72 20.46
C THR A 112 -4.63 -2.08 19.50
N VAL A 113 -5.11 -1.60 18.36
CA VAL A 113 -4.26 -1.06 17.30
C VAL A 113 -4.95 0.10 16.63
N ILE A 114 -4.18 1.13 16.31
CA ILE A 114 -4.60 2.26 15.50
C ILE A 114 -3.59 2.35 14.35
N HIS A 115 -3.86 1.62 13.25
CA HIS A 115 -2.92 1.48 12.14
C HIS A 115 -1.51 1.08 12.62
N ASP A 116 -0.54 1.99 12.56
CA ASP A 116 0.87 1.86 12.95
C ASP A 116 1.14 2.26 14.40
N SER A 117 0.14 2.09 15.27
CA SER A 117 0.28 2.26 16.71
C SER A 117 -0.33 1.06 17.42
N VAL A 118 0.52 0.19 17.96
CA VAL A 118 0.09 -0.95 18.79
C VAL A 118 0.01 -0.57 20.26
N LEU A 119 -1.01 -1.10 20.95
CA LEU A 119 -1.20 -0.90 22.39
C LEU A 119 -1.53 -2.23 23.06
N CYS A 120 -1.01 -2.43 24.27
CA CYS A 120 -1.36 -3.54 25.14
C CYS A 120 -1.27 -3.10 26.62
N ARG A 121 -1.42 -4.04 27.55
CA ARG A 121 -1.17 -3.77 28.97
C ARG A 121 0.29 -3.36 29.16
N ALA A 122 0.55 -2.45 30.10
CA ALA A 122 1.90 -1.94 30.36
C ALA A 122 2.93 -3.06 30.63
N GLY A 123 2.53 -4.13 31.32
CA GLY A 123 3.39 -5.29 31.59
C GLY A 123 3.75 -6.12 30.36
N ASP A 124 2.97 -6.04 29.28
CA ASP A 124 3.17 -6.84 28.07
C ASP A 124 3.92 -6.08 26.95
N MET A 125 4.15 -4.77 27.11
CA MET A 125 4.66 -3.90 26.04
C MET A 125 6.07 -4.30 25.57
N GLY A 126 6.91 -4.81 26.48
CA GLY A 126 8.22 -5.36 26.11
C GLY A 126 8.10 -6.56 25.18
N THR A 127 7.18 -7.48 25.49
CA THR A 127 6.92 -8.66 24.65
C THR A 127 6.34 -8.26 23.30
N LEU A 128 5.34 -7.37 23.28
CA LEU A 128 4.72 -6.92 22.04
C LEU A 128 5.72 -6.21 21.13
N ASN A 129 6.54 -5.30 21.68
CA ASN A 129 7.55 -4.59 20.89
C ASN A 129 8.60 -5.55 20.30
N SER A 130 9.07 -6.53 21.07
CA SER A 130 9.98 -7.56 20.56
C SER A 130 9.35 -8.39 19.43
N LEU A 131 8.07 -8.77 19.55
CA LEU A 131 7.37 -9.50 18.51
C LEU A 131 7.19 -8.67 17.22
N VAL A 132 6.91 -7.36 17.32
CA VAL A 132 6.81 -6.46 16.16
C VAL A 132 8.15 -6.36 15.41
N ARG A 133 9.26 -6.21 16.15
CA ARG A 133 10.60 -6.15 15.55
C ARG A 133 11.02 -7.49 14.93
N GLU A 134 10.67 -8.61 15.56
CA GLU A 134 10.90 -9.96 15.05
C GLU A 134 10.14 -10.19 13.73
N THR A 135 8.84 -9.87 13.69
CA THR A 135 8.02 -10.05 12.49
C THR A 135 8.44 -9.12 11.35
N TYR A 136 8.76 -7.87 11.65
CA TYR A 136 9.35 -6.95 10.68
C TYR A 136 10.59 -7.57 10.04
N THR A 137 11.53 -8.01 10.87
CA THR A 137 12.78 -8.62 10.40
C THR A 137 12.48 -9.83 9.53
N GLY A 138 11.66 -10.77 10.01
CA GLY A 138 11.30 -11.98 9.27
C GLY A 138 10.67 -11.70 7.89
N ILE A 139 9.75 -10.73 7.82
CA ILE A 139 9.13 -10.31 6.56
C ILE A 139 10.19 -9.75 5.61
N PHE A 140 11.04 -8.83 6.05
CA PHE A 140 11.99 -8.16 5.14
C PHE A 140 13.28 -8.95 4.86
N THR A 141 13.55 -10.05 5.59
CA THR A 141 14.64 -10.98 5.26
C THR A 141 14.20 -12.16 4.39
N SER A 142 12.90 -12.51 4.40
CA SER A 142 12.39 -13.70 3.71
C SER A 142 12.33 -13.55 2.19
N ASP A 143 11.97 -12.37 1.70
CA ASP A 143 11.82 -12.12 0.28
C ASP A 143 11.98 -10.63 -0.08
N CYS A 144 12.19 -10.37 -1.37
CA CYS A 144 12.18 -9.03 -1.94
C CYS A 144 10.79 -8.67 -2.47
N TRP A 145 9.91 -8.19 -1.58
CA TRP A 145 8.52 -7.84 -1.89
C TRP A 145 8.37 -6.84 -3.04
N LEU A 146 9.32 -5.93 -3.21
CA LEU A 146 9.31 -4.95 -4.29
C LEU A 146 9.62 -5.57 -5.66
N THR A 147 10.49 -6.58 -5.70
CA THR A 147 10.80 -7.34 -6.91
C THR A 147 9.61 -8.20 -7.32
N ARG A 148 9.00 -8.95 -6.37
CA ARG A 148 7.75 -9.67 -6.60
C ARG A 148 6.64 -8.78 -7.15
N PHE A 149 6.47 -7.61 -6.54
CA PHE A 149 5.51 -6.62 -7.04
C PHE A 149 5.84 -6.15 -8.46
N GLY A 150 7.11 -6.01 -8.79
CA GLY A 150 7.58 -5.69 -10.14
C GLY A 150 7.23 -6.75 -11.18
N GLU A 151 7.34 -8.03 -10.82
CA GLU A 151 6.97 -9.16 -11.68
C GLU A 151 5.46 -9.14 -11.99
N ILE A 152 4.62 -8.91 -10.98
CA ILE A 152 3.16 -8.81 -11.12
C ILE A 152 2.76 -7.74 -12.14
N ILE A 153 3.36 -6.55 -12.06
CA ILE A 153 3.03 -5.43 -12.95
C ILE A 153 3.82 -5.44 -14.26
N ASN A 154 4.60 -6.50 -14.53
CA ASN A 154 5.52 -6.60 -15.66
C ASN A 154 6.41 -5.36 -15.82
N ALA A 155 7.01 -4.91 -14.70
CA ALA A 155 7.88 -3.74 -14.69
C ALA A 155 9.06 -3.90 -15.65
N SER A 156 9.30 -2.90 -16.51
CA SER A 156 10.36 -2.97 -17.52
C SER A 156 11.77 -2.81 -16.95
N GLU A 157 11.89 -2.27 -15.73
CA GLU A 157 13.14 -2.00 -15.05
C GLU A 157 13.09 -2.59 -13.63
N PRO A 158 14.20 -3.13 -13.11
CA PRO A 158 14.24 -3.63 -11.74
C PRO A 158 14.00 -2.50 -10.74
N PRO A 159 13.45 -2.81 -9.55
CA PRO A 159 13.24 -1.80 -8.52
C PRO A 159 14.57 -1.16 -8.08
N PRO A 160 14.57 0.13 -7.69
CA PRO A 160 15.79 0.88 -7.36
C PRO A 160 16.30 0.54 -5.95
N ILE A 161 16.62 -0.73 -5.70
CA ILE A 161 17.11 -1.26 -4.43
C ILE A 161 18.63 -1.05 -4.36
N VAL A 162 19.10 -0.45 -3.25
CA VAL A 162 20.53 -0.21 -2.99
C VAL A 162 21.13 -1.34 -2.15
N GLY A 163 20.35 -1.98 -1.27
CA GLY A 163 20.75 -3.18 -0.54
C GLY A 163 21.79 -2.97 0.57
N THR A 164 21.93 -1.75 1.09
CA THR A 164 22.94 -1.42 2.12
C THR A 164 22.47 -1.61 3.56
N LEU A 165 21.17 -1.82 3.78
CA LEU A 165 20.60 -2.04 5.10
C LEU A 165 20.39 -3.53 5.32
N ASP A 166 20.96 -4.07 6.39
CA ASP A 166 20.61 -5.39 6.91
C ASP A 166 19.36 -5.25 7.80
N PRO A 167 18.20 -5.86 7.46
CA PRO A 167 16.99 -5.74 8.26
C PRO A 167 17.13 -6.29 9.68
N THR A 168 18.10 -7.17 9.95
CA THR A 168 18.29 -7.77 11.29
C THR A 168 18.65 -6.75 12.36
N VAL A 169 19.22 -5.60 11.98
CA VAL A 169 19.55 -4.52 12.93
C VAL A 169 18.31 -3.92 13.61
N VAL A 170 17.12 -4.11 13.03
CA VAL A 170 15.85 -3.63 13.59
C VAL A 170 15.48 -4.35 14.89
N GLN A 171 15.91 -5.60 15.06
CA GLN A 171 15.65 -6.38 16.28
C GLN A 171 16.14 -5.67 17.55
N GLU A 172 17.27 -4.97 17.45
CA GLU A 172 17.90 -4.25 18.57
C GLU A 172 17.54 -2.75 18.60
N SER A 173 16.73 -2.27 17.66
CA SER A 173 16.40 -0.85 17.58
C SER A 173 15.36 -0.46 18.64
N THR A 174 15.80 0.27 19.67
CA THR A 174 14.93 0.70 20.79
C THR A 174 13.82 1.65 20.35
N TYR A 175 14.10 2.50 19.37
CA TYR A 175 13.16 3.52 18.87
C TYR A 175 12.41 3.09 17.61
N PHE A 176 12.60 1.84 17.17
CA PHE A 176 11.78 1.27 16.11
C PHE A 176 10.43 0.88 16.70
N PHE A 177 9.40 1.62 16.31
CA PHE A 177 8.03 1.41 16.75
C PHE A 177 7.11 1.39 15.53
N CYS A 178 6.17 0.45 15.57
CA CYS A 178 4.94 0.41 14.79
C CYS A 178 3.77 0.15 15.75
#